data_AF-A0A9W5YAX3-F1
#
_entry.id   AF-A0A9W5YAX3-F1
#
_cell.length_a   1.000
_cell.length_b   1.000
_cell.length_c   1.000
_cell.angle_alpha   90.00
_cell.angle_beta   90.00
_cell.angle_gamma   90.00
#
_symmetry.space_group_name_H-M   'P 1'
#
loop_
_entity.id
_entity.type
_entity.pdbx_description
1 polymer ?
#
loop_
_entity_poly.entity_id
_entity_poly.type
_entity_poly.pdbx_seq_one_letter_code
_entity_poly.pdbx_strand_id
1 'polypeptide(L)'
;MKQAKVIISTSLDPWKNLSIEEFLVTNLKKDSCVLYLWKNDKTVVIGKNQNPWRECNIPLIEKDGVKLSRRITGGGAVYHGLGNLNFSFVMNKGDYDLNRQLKVILDMCSELGIDGELTGRNDLTVNGRKFSGNAFYHGSSVSLHHGTLLINENMSNLAKYLKVSKEKMSSKGVTSVKSRVSNLATYYEGLSTEKVTDMCIRSFINEYSQDENDVIIEKDPLWFENEEIKKLYEKNASWDWRYGRVPEFQVVLETRLSWGEIQIHLNMKNAIIKEVIIYSDCLDQEFIDDLPKLFIGQKYNSEILADKLRGNTAIPSRKNMLEDIAEWIENKMF
;
A
#
# COMPACT_ATOMS: atom_id res chain seq x y z
N MET A 1 -11.38 -16.19 23.68
CA MET A 1 -11.61 -14.90 23.00
C MET A 1 -10.30 -14.45 22.38
N LYS A 2 -10.33 -13.82 21.21
CA LYS A 2 -9.12 -13.30 20.56
C LYS A 2 -8.60 -12.11 21.37
N GLN A 3 -7.29 -11.98 21.52
CA GLN A 3 -6.71 -10.85 22.25
C GLN A 3 -6.64 -9.64 21.31
N ALA A 4 -7.49 -8.64 21.55
CA ALA A 4 -7.43 -7.36 20.88
C ALA A 4 -6.31 -6.50 21.47
N LYS A 5 -5.52 -5.86 20.62
CA LYS A 5 -4.44 -4.94 21.02
C LYS A 5 -4.46 -3.67 20.20
N VAL A 6 -4.17 -2.57 20.85
CA VAL A 6 -3.91 -1.28 20.22
C VAL A 6 -2.46 -0.92 20.49
N ILE A 7 -1.73 -0.60 19.43
CA ILE A 7 -0.34 -0.14 19.50
C ILE A 7 -0.28 1.26 18.89
N ILE A 8 0.38 2.19 19.57
CA ILE A 8 0.52 3.57 19.13
C ILE A 8 2.00 3.92 19.02
N SER A 9 2.41 4.49 17.88
CA SER A 9 3.76 5.06 17.69
C SER A 9 3.68 6.59 17.67
N THR A 10 4.53 7.22 18.47
CA THR A 10 4.77 8.68 18.40
C THR A 10 5.89 9.05 17.44
N SER A 11 6.64 8.07 16.93
CA SER A 11 7.67 8.33 15.93
C SER A 11 7.05 8.86 14.65
N LEU A 12 7.66 9.90 14.08
CA LEU A 12 7.32 10.45 12.77
C LEU A 12 8.23 9.90 11.66
N ASP A 13 9.12 8.97 11.99
CA ASP A 13 10.04 8.37 11.04
C ASP A 13 9.36 7.23 10.26
N PRO A 14 9.15 7.39 8.94
CA PRO A 14 8.48 6.37 8.16
C PRO A 14 9.22 5.04 8.11
N TRP A 15 10.57 5.06 8.19
CA TRP A 15 11.34 3.82 8.16
C TRP A 15 11.16 3.05 9.46
N LYS A 16 11.09 3.73 10.61
CA LYS A 16 10.81 3.09 11.91
C LYS A 16 9.39 2.55 11.95
N ASN A 17 8.40 3.35 11.56
CA ASN A 17 7.00 2.92 11.63
C ASN A 17 6.70 1.73 10.69
N LEU A 18 7.24 1.74 9.47
CA LEU A 18 7.10 0.59 8.56
C LEU A 18 7.85 -0.66 9.07
N SER A 19 8.97 -0.49 9.78
CA SER A 19 9.66 -1.62 10.42
C SER A 19 8.85 -2.22 11.56
N ILE A 20 8.17 -1.39 12.35
CA ILE A 20 7.27 -1.85 13.41
C ILE A 20 6.06 -2.58 12.80
N GLU A 21 5.45 -2.03 11.75
CA GLU A 21 4.35 -2.68 11.03
C GLU A 21 4.78 -4.05 10.49
N GLU A 22 5.94 -4.14 9.84
CA GLU A 22 6.45 -5.40 9.33
C GLU A 22 6.79 -6.40 10.44
N PHE A 23 7.37 -5.93 11.54
CA PHE A 23 7.62 -6.76 12.72
C PHE A 23 6.32 -7.35 13.29
N LEU A 24 5.24 -6.55 13.33
CA LEU A 24 3.93 -7.03 13.76
C LEU A 24 3.38 -8.11 12.83
N VAL A 25 3.64 -8.01 11.51
CA VAL A 25 3.25 -9.03 10.54
C VAL A 25 4.03 -10.33 10.75
N THR A 26 5.34 -10.26 11.02
CA THR A 26 6.19 -11.46 11.17
C THR A 26 6.07 -12.13 12.54
N ASN A 27 5.74 -11.37 13.58
CA ASN A 27 5.73 -11.84 14.98
C ASN A 27 4.32 -11.88 15.61
N LEU A 28 3.26 -11.82 14.80
CA LEU A 28 1.89 -11.88 15.32
C LEU A 28 1.65 -13.19 16.08
N LYS A 29 1.25 -13.07 17.35
CA LYS A 29 0.83 -14.23 18.15
C LYS A 29 -0.47 -14.81 17.61
N LYS A 30 -0.67 -16.12 17.78
CA LYS A 30 -1.93 -16.79 17.45
C LYS A 30 -3.10 -16.13 18.21
N ASP A 31 -4.27 -16.08 17.58
CA ASP A 31 -5.51 -15.57 18.15
C ASP A 31 -5.41 -14.09 18.59
N SER A 32 -4.58 -13.31 17.90
CA SER A 32 -4.38 -11.88 18.17
C SER A 32 -4.90 -11.00 17.03
N CYS A 33 -5.51 -9.87 17.40
CA CYS A 33 -5.91 -8.82 16.47
C CYS A 33 -5.31 -7.51 16.93
N VAL A 34 -4.47 -6.90 16.09
CA VAL A 34 -3.75 -5.68 16.42
C VAL A 34 -4.26 -4.54 15.55
N LEU A 35 -4.62 -3.42 16.19
CA LEU A 35 -4.71 -2.11 15.55
C LEU A 35 -3.43 -1.34 15.88
N TYR A 36 -2.66 -0.98 14.86
CA TYR A 36 -1.48 -0.11 14.99
C TYR A 36 -1.79 1.27 14.40
N LEU A 37 -1.63 2.33 15.21
CA LEU A 37 -1.87 3.72 14.83
C LEU A 37 -0.56 4.50 14.83
N TRP A 38 -0.29 5.21 13.74
CA TRP A 38 1.02 5.85 13.52
C TRP A 38 0.95 7.01 12.52
N LYS A 39 1.92 7.92 12.59
CA LYS A 39 2.03 9.07 11.69
C LYS A 39 3.44 9.15 11.11
N ASN A 40 3.55 9.70 9.90
CA ASN A 40 4.85 10.10 9.35
C ASN A 40 4.81 11.58 9.05
N ASP A 41 5.95 12.25 9.10
CA ASP A 41 6.06 13.62 8.57
C ASP A 41 6.87 13.65 7.27
N LYS A 42 6.51 14.57 6.38
CA LYS A 42 7.19 14.83 5.09
C LYS A 42 7.66 13.56 4.39
N THR A 43 6.74 12.66 4.08
CA THR A 43 7.09 11.35 3.51
C THR A 43 6.30 11.06 2.25
N VAL A 44 6.96 10.52 1.23
CA VAL A 44 6.30 9.80 0.12
C VAL A 44 6.46 8.30 0.35
N VAL A 45 5.35 7.58 0.40
CA VAL A 45 5.31 6.12 0.53
C VAL A 45 4.86 5.51 -0.79
N ILE A 46 5.70 4.65 -1.38
CA ILE A 46 5.38 3.91 -2.60
C ILE A 46 5.06 2.44 -2.31
N GLY A 47 4.24 1.83 -3.16
CA GLY A 47 3.94 0.40 -3.09
C GLY A 47 5.16 -0.46 -3.41
N LYS A 48 5.14 -1.71 -2.94
CA LYS A 48 6.26 -2.66 -3.04
C LYS A 48 6.82 -2.78 -4.46
N ASN A 49 5.96 -2.87 -5.47
CA ASN A 49 6.37 -3.07 -6.85
C ASN A 49 6.40 -1.78 -7.67
N GLN A 50 6.32 -0.59 -7.07
CA GLN A 50 6.34 0.66 -7.84
C GLN A 50 7.75 1.10 -8.24
N ASN A 51 7.87 1.80 -9.36
CA ASN A 51 9.12 2.43 -9.80
C ASN A 51 9.20 3.88 -9.24
N PRO A 52 10.09 4.18 -8.28
CA PRO A 52 10.12 5.49 -7.62
C PRO A 52 10.43 6.64 -8.58
N TRP A 53 11.31 6.43 -9.56
CA TRP A 53 11.69 7.48 -10.52
C TRP A 53 10.53 7.86 -11.44
N ARG A 54 9.63 6.91 -11.71
CA ARG A 54 8.42 7.13 -12.50
C ARG A 54 7.30 7.75 -11.68
N GLU A 55 7.10 7.28 -10.46
CA GLU A 55 5.97 7.68 -9.61
C GLU A 55 6.22 8.99 -8.85
N CYS A 56 7.48 9.35 -8.62
CA CYS A 56 7.86 10.43 -7.71
C CYS A 56 8.80 11.44 -8.37
N ASN A 57 8.73 12.70 -7.91
CA ASN A 57 9.71 13.72 -8.22
C ASN A 57 10.90 13.62 -7.26
N ILE A 58 11.77 12.63 -7.48
CA ILE A 58 12.92 12.32 -6.61
C ILE A 58 13.82 13.53 -6.33
N PRO A 59 14.24 14.33 -7.34
CA PRO A 59 15.06 15.51 -7.07
C PRO A 59 14.38 16.53 -6.13
N LEU A 60 13.06 16.69 -6.24
CA LEU A 60 12.30 17.60 -5.39
C LEU A 60 12.10 17.05 -3.98
N ILE A 61 11.86 15.74 -3.85
CA ILE A 61 11.78 15.03 -2.58
C ILE A 61 13.07 15.23 -1.78
N GLU A 62 14.23 15.01 -2.42
CA GLU A 62 15.54 15.18 -1.80
C GLU A 62 15.82 16.64 -1.44
N LYS A 63 15.52 17.58 -2.35
CA LYS A 63 15.70 19.01 -2.12
C LYS A 63 14.91 19.53 -0.92
N ASP A 64 13.68 19.07 -0.75
CA ASP A 64 12.76 19.57 0.30
C ASP A 64 12.86 18.77 1.61
N GLY A 65 13.79 17.82 1.70
CA GLY A 65 13.98 16.97 2.88
C GLY A 65 12.82 16.00 3.13
N VAL A 66 12.07 15.64 2.08
CA VAL A 66 11.01 14.64 2.14
C VAL A 66 11.64 13.25 2.10
N LYS A 67 11.19 12.34 2.96
CA LYS A 67 11.66 10.95 2.95
C LYS A 67 10.89 10.14 1.90
N LEU A 68 11.60 9.35 1.10
CA LEU A 68 10.99 8.26 0.32
C LEU A 68 10.96 6.99 1.18
N SER A 69 9.87 6.24 1.15
CA SER A 69 9.77 4.92 1.78
C SER A 69 9.04 3.95 0.86
N ARG A 70 9.43 2.67 0.89
CA ARG A 70 8.75 1.58 0.20
C ARG A 70 8.12 0.65 1.23
N ARG A 71 6.81 0.42 1.11
CA ARG A 71 6.06 -0.51 1.98
C ARG A 71 6.03 -1.93 1.39
N ILE A 72 5.67 -2.91 2.21
CA ILE A 72 5.58 -4.32 1.79
C ILE A 72 4.27 -4.67 1.05
N THR A 73 3.26 -3.80 1.12
CA THR A 73 1.98 -3.95 0.41
C THR A 73 2.05 -3.38 -1.01
N GLY A 74 1.12 -3.79 -1.86
CA GLY A 74 0.97 -3.24 -3.21
C GLY A 74 0.35 -1.84 -3.24
N GLY A 75 -0.13 -1.41 -4.41
CA GLY A 75 -0.84 -0.15 -4.60
C GLY A 75 0.04 1.03 -5.01
N GLY A 76 -0.59 2.21 -5.08
CA GLY A 76 0.02 3.44 -5.59
C GLY A 76 0.87 4.23 -4.58
N ALA A 77 1.45 5.34 -5.04
CA ALA A 77 2.23 6.26 -4.24
C ALA A 77 1.33 7.26 -3.49
N VAL A 78 1.67 7.57 -2.24
CA VAL A 78 0.93 8.50 -1.38
C VAL A 78 1.88 9.42 -0.62
N TYR A 79 1.40 10.60 -0.22
CA TYR A 79 2.14 11.54 0.62
C TYR A 79 1.58 11.55 2.03
N HIS A 80 2.44 11.49 3.05
CA HIS A 80 2.11 11.57 4.46
C HIS A 80 2.75 12.83 5.05
N GLY A 81 1.95 13.63 5.75
CA GLY A 81 2.39 14.68 6.66
C GLY A 81 1.67 14.57 8.01
N LEU A 82 1.80 15.60 8.84
CA LEU A 82 1.21 15.61 10.19
C LEU A 82 -0.32 15.61 10.20
N GLY A 83 -0.98 16.00 9.09
CA GLY A 83 -2.44 16.00 8.97
C GLY A 83 -3.00 14.65 8.50
N ASN A 84 -2.15 13.64 8.33
CA ASN A 84 -2.51 12.30 7.91
C ASN A 84 -2.23 11.27 9.03
N LEU A 85 -3.26 10.53 9.44
CA LEU A 85 -3.11 9.38 10.35
C LEU A 85 -3.06 8.08 9.56
N ASN A 86 -2.15 7.17 9.91
CA ASN A 86 -2.12 5.82 9.36
C ASN A 86 -2.67 4.83 10.38
N PHE A 87 -3.33 3.80 9.88
CA PHE A 87 -3.80 2.67 10.67
C PHE A 87 -3.38 1.36 10.00
N SER A 88 -3.13 0.34 10.80
CA SER A 88 -2.81 -1.00 10.33
C SER A 88 -3.53 -2.03 11.18
N PHE A 89 -4.40 -2.82 10.57
CA PHE A 89 -4.99 -4.02 11.16
C PHE A 89 -4.10 -5.22 10.82
N VAL A 90 -3.55 -5.87 11.84
CA VAL A 90 -2.72 -7.07 11.71
C VAL A 90 -3.38 -8.21 12.46
N MET A 91 -3.74 -9.28 11.75
CA MET A 91 -4.44 -10.42 12.34
C MET A 91 -4.13 -11.71 11.60
N ASN A 92 -4.47 -12.85 12.21
CA ASN A 92 -4.35 -14.13 11.54
C ASN A 92 -5.27 -14.19 10.31
N LYS A 93 -4.83 -14.85 9.24
CA LYS A 93 -5.53 -14.89 7.93
C LYS A 93 -6.96 -15.41 8.01
N GLY A 94 -7.22 -16.39 8.87
CA GLY A 94 -8.57 -16.94 9.09
C GLY A 94 -9.54 -15.96 9.76
N ASP A 95 -9.02 -14.88 10.35
CA ASP A 95 -9.78 -13.87 11.08
C ASP A 95 -9.98 -12.59 10.29
N TYR A 96 -9.30 -12.49 9.14
CA TYR A 96 -9.35 -11.32 8.28
C TYR A 96 -10.73 -11.19 7.61
N ASP A 97 -11.38 -10.05 7.85
CA ASP A 97 -12.61 -9.65 7.19
C ASP A 97 -12.59 -8.15 6.89
N LEU A 98 -12.43 -7.81 5.61
CA LEU A 98 -12.34 -6.43 5.13
C LEU A 98 -13.51 -5.57 5.62
N ASN A 99 -14.72 -6.11 5.64
CA ASN A 99 -15.89 -5.33 6.05
C ASN A 99 -15.81 -4.96 7.53
N ARG A 100 -15.33 -5.88 8.39
CA ARG A 100 -15.15 -5.60 9.81
C ARG A 100 -14.06 -4.57 10.08
N GLN A 101 -12.94 -4.66 9.37
CA GLN A 101 -11.86 -3.66 9.53
C GLN A 101 -12.30 -2.28 9.02
N LEU A 102 -12.98 -2.20 7.88
CA LEU A 102 -13.50 -0.94 7.37
C LEU A 102 -14.61 -0.39 8.26
N LYS A 103 -15.44 -1.25 8.86
CA LYS A 103 -16.47 -0.85 9.82
C LYS A 103 -15.88 -0.06 10.99
N VAL A 104 -14.70 -0.43 11.51
CA VAL A 104 -14.01 0.37 12.55
C VAL A 104 -13.79 1.82 12.10
N ILE A 105 -13.39 2.02 10.84
CA ILE A 105 -13.13 3.36 10.30
C ILE A 105 -14.44 4.10 10.00
N LEU A 106 -15.44 3.40 9.45
CA LEU A 106 -16.73 3.99 9.10
C LEU A 106 -17.56 4.35 10.33
N ASP A 107 -17.54 3.53 11.39
CA ASP A 107 -18.20 3.83 12.66
C ASP A 107 -17.58 5.06 13.32
N MET A 108 -16.24 5.19 13.28
CA MET A 108 -15.53 6.40 13.71
C MET A 108 -16.00 7.64 12.93
N CYS A 109 -16.15 7.54 11.61
CA CYS A 109 -16.68 8.63 10.79
C CYS A 109 -18.14 8.94 11.15
N SER A 110 -18.97 7.92 11.37
CA SER A 110 -20.38 8.07 11.74
C SER A 110 -20.54 8.80 13.08
N GLU A 111 -19.67 8.57 14.07
CA GLU A 111 -19.65 9.32 15.33
C GLU A 111 -19.36 10.83 15.11
N LEU A 112 -18.67 11.20 14.03
CA LEU A 112 -18.44 12.59 13.62
C LEU A 112 -19.59 13.16 12.77
N GLY A 113 -20.64 12.38 12.48
CA GLY A 113 -21.67 12.75 11.52
C GLY A 113 -21.19 12.75 10.06
N ILE A 114 -20.10 12.04 9.77
CA ILE A 114 -19.52 11.92 8.43
C ILE A 114 -19.98 10.58 7.83
N ASP A 115 -20.81 10.65 6.80
CA ASP A 115 -21.28 9.47 6.07
C ASP A 115 -20.24 9.03 5.04
N GLY A 116 -19.45 8.02 5.41
CA GLY A 116 -18.38 7.47 4.59
C GLY A 116 -18.77 6.14 3.95
N GLU A 117 -18.26 5.88 2.75
CA GLU A 117 -18.50 4.63 2.03
C GLU A 117 -17.22 4.08 1.40
N LEU A 118 -17.18 2.75 1.23
CA LEU A 118 -16.17 2.08 0.41
C LEU A 118 -16.52 2.24 -1.06
N THR A 119 -15.55 2.71 -1.85
CA THR A 119 -15.66 2.81 -3.31
C THR A 119 -14.50 2.10 -3.99
N GLY A 120 -14.79 1.52 -5.16
CA GLY A 120 -13.80 0.78 -5.93
C GLY A 120 -13.23 -0.40 -5.13
N ARG A 121 -11.90 -0.50 -5.09
CA ARG A 121 -11.20 -1.64 -4.48
C ARG A 121 -10.61 -1.35 -3.11
N ASN A 122 -10.36 -0.08 -2.79
CA ASN A 122 -9.53 0.29 -1.66
C ASN A 122 -9.70 1.75 -1.17
N ASP A 123 -10.71 2.48 -1.63
CA ASP A 123 -10.86 3.90 -1.30
C ASP A 123 -12.08 4.11 -0.39
N LEU A 124 -11.90 4.80 0.74
CA LEU A 124 -13.05 5.35 1.48
C LEU A 124 -13.30 6.79 1.06
N THR A 125 -14.56 7.10 0.79
CA THR A 125 -14.98 8.41 0.32
C THR A 125 -16.13 8.95 1.14
N VAL A 126 -16.25 10.27 1.15
CA VAL A 126 -17.42 11.00 1.63
C VAL A 126 -17.83 11.96 0.52
N ASN A 127 -19.10 11.92 0.11
CA ASN A 127 -19.61 12.66 -1.05
C ASN A 127 -18.76 12.44 -2.32
N GLY A 128 -18.33 11.20 -2.57
CA GLY A 128 -17.48 10.83 -3.70
C GLY A 128 -16.04 11.36 -3.66
N ARG A 129 -15.62 12.00 -2.57
CA ARG A 129 -14.26 12.49 -2.36
C ARG A 129 -13.51 11.58 -1.39
N LYS A 130 -12.40 11.02 -1.86
CA LYS A 130 -11.54 10.10 -1.10
C LYS A 130 -10.89 10.77 0.10
N PHE A 131 -11.07 10.20 1.28
CA PHE A 131 -10.35 10.58 2.49
C PHE A 131 -9.41 9.47 2.99
N SER A 132 -9.56 8.24 2.51
CA SER A 132 -8.71 7.11 2.88
C SER A 132 -8.30 6.28 1.66
N GLY A 133 -7.02 5.90 1.59
CA GLY A 133 -6.54 4.88 0.69
C GLY A 133 -6.05 3.66 1.47
N ASN A 134 -6.43 2.47 1.02
CA ASN A 134 -6.13 1.21 1.69
C ASN A 134 -5.20 0.35 0.83
N ALA A 135 -4.39 -0.48 1.48
CA ALA A 135 -3.56 -1.49 0.84
C ALA A 135 -3.44 -2.73 1.72
N PHE A 136 -3.10 -3.85 1.09
CA PHE A 136 -3.26 -5.17 1.69
C PHE A 136 -2.00 -6.02 1.50
N TYR A 137 -1.76 -6.89 2.45
CA TYR A 137 -0.80 -7.98 2.36
C TYR A 137 -1.43 -9.25 2.96
N HIS A 138 -1.37 -10.35 2.22
CA HIS A 138 -1.97 -11.62 2.61
C HIS A 138 -0.94 -12.73 2.58
N GLY A 139 -0.13 -12.82 3.63
CA GLY A 139 0.85 -13.89 3.78
C GLY A 139 0.21 -15.27 3.98
N SER A 140 1.04 -16.24 4.35
CA SER A 140 0.61 -17.61 4.60
C SER A 140 -0.33 -17.73 5.80
N SER A 141 -0.04 -17.03 6.90
CA SER A 141 -0.76 -17.11 8.18
C SER A 141 -1.30 -15.79 8.71
N VAL A 142 -0.82 -14.66 8.19
CA VAL A 142 -1.14 -13.31 8.66
C VAL A 142 -1.68 -12.46 7.51
N SER A 143 -2.66 -11.61 7.81
CA SER A 143 -3.12 -10.55 6.92
C SER A 143 -2.87 -9.19 7.56
N LEU A 144 -2.41 -8.27 6.72
CA LEU A 144 -2.24 -6.86 7.02
C LEU A 144 -3.19 -6.07 6.11
N HIS A 145 -4.01 -5.23 6.71
CA HIS A 145 -4.75 -4.18 6.04
C HIS A 145 -4.35 -2.87 6.67
N HIS A 146 -3.69 -2.01 5.91
CA HIS A 146 -3.39 -0.67 6.36
C HIS A 146 -4.00 0.38 5.44
N GLY A 147 -4.11 1.58 5.97
CA GLY A 147 -4.59 2.70 5.20
C GLY A 147 -4.21 4.03 5.83
N THR A 148 -4.58 5.07 5.12
CA THR A 148 -4.36 6.45 5.52
C THR A 148 -5.70 7.11 5.83
N LEU A 149 -5.71 8.14 6.67
CA LEU A 149 -6.85 9.01 6.92
C LEU A 149 -6.37 10.45 6.74
N LEU A 150 -6.89 11.11 5.70
CA LEU A 150 -6.69 12.54 5.46
C LEU A 150 -7.56 13.30 6.45
N ILE A 151 -6.97 13.73 7.56
CA ILE A 151 -7.69 14.42 8.63
C ILE A 151 -7.68 15.92 8.37
N ASN A 152 -6.48 16.51 8.31
CA ASN A 152 -6.28 17.93 8.04
C ASN A 152 -4.92 18.16 7.35
N GLU A 153 -4.67 17.40 6.28
CA GLU A 153 -3.40 17.43 5.55
C GLU A 153 -3.32 18.62 4.59
N ASN A 154 -2.10 19.10 4.36
CA ASN A 154 -1.84 20.11 3.35
C ASN A 154 -1.86 19.49 1.94
N MET A 155 -3.01 19.59 1.29
CA MET A 155 -3.26 19.03 -0.05
C MET A 155 -2.35 19.58 -1.16
N SER A 156 -1.69 20.72 -0.95
CA SER A 156 -0.71 21.25 -1.92
C SER A 156 0.55 20.37 -2.01
N ASN A 157 0.96 19.75 -0.89
CA ASN A 157 2.11 18.85 -0.86
C ASN A 157 1.82 17.52 -1.55
N LEU A 158 0.59 17.02 -1.46
CA LEU A 158 0.18 15.75 -2.06
C LEU A 158 0.42 15.72 -3.58
N ALA A 159 0.08 16.80 -4.28
CA ALA A 159 0.25 16.88 -5.73
C ALA A 159 1.68 17.27 -6.16
N LYS A 160 2.50 17.79 -5.23
CA LYS A 160 3.81 18.36 -5.53
C LYS A 160 4.88 17.28 -5.76
N TYR A 161 4.87 16.23 -4.94
CA TYR A 161 5.94 15.22 -4.94
C TYR A 161 5.64 13.98 -5.80
N LEU A 162 4.38 13.80 -6.22
CA LEU A 162 3.94 12.66 -7.02
C LEU A 162 3.89 13.05 -8.51
N LYS A 163 4.45 12.21 -9.39
CA LYS A 163 4.35 12.37 -10.83
C LYS A 163 3.02 11.76 -11.30
N VAL A 164 2.16 12.57 -11.90
CA VAL A 164 0.95 12.07 -12.53
C VAL A 164 1.33 11.49 -13.89
N SER A 165 0.97 10.22 -14.16
CA SER A 165 1.22 9.61 -15.46
C SER A 165 0.55 10.40 -16.60
N LYS A 166 1.18 10.43 -17.78
CA LYS A 166 0.65 11.15 -18.96
C LYS A 166 -0.76 10.66 -19.35
N GLU A 167 -1.07 9.38 -19.15
CA GLU A 167 -2.40 8.81 -19.39
C GLU A 167 -3.46 9.26 -18.37
N LYS A 168 -3.10 9.43 -17.09
CA LYS A 168 -4.00 10.03 -16.09
C LYS A 168 -4.26 11.51 -16.40
N MET A 169 -3.28 12.20 -17.01
CA MET A 169 -3.44 13.58 -17.49
C MET A 169 -4.29 13.67 -18.77
N SER A 170 -4.08 12.77 -19.74
CA SER A 170 -4.81 12.78 -21.02
C SER A 170 -6.27 12.37 -20.86
N SER A 171 -6.57 11.45 -19.95
CA SER A 171 -7.94 11.02 -19.68
C SER A 171 -8.73 12.00 -18.81
N LYS A 172 -8.09 12.75 -17.89
CA LYS A 172 -8.83 13.50 -16.84
C LYS A 172 -8.26 14.85 -16.37
N GLY A 173 -7.17 15.40 -16.93
CA GLY A 173 -6.67 16.75 -16.61
C GLY A 173 -6.11 16.96 -15.18
N VAL A 174 -5.11 17.83 -15.03
CA VAL A 174 -4.38 18.09 -13.75
C VAL A 174 -5.29 18.65 -12.65
N THR A 175 -6.36 19.36 -13.02
CA THR A 175 -7.38 19.91 -12.10
C THR A 175 -8.15 18.83 -11.34
N SER A 176 -8.20 17.59 -11.87
CA SER A 176 -9.08 16.54 -11.36
C SER A 176 -8.55 15.73 -10.17
N VAL A 177 -7.27 15.86 -9.79
CA VAL A 177 -6.76 15.14 -8.60
C VAL A 177 -7.14 15.88 -7.31
N LYS A 178 -7.10 17.22 -7.32
CA LYS A 178 -7.52 18.06 -6.18
C LYS A 178 -9.02 17.93 -5.86
N SER A 179 -9.85 17.66 -6.86
CA SER A 179 -11.30 17.48 -6.67
C SER A 179 -11.68 16.08 -6.17
N ARG A 180 -10.76 15.11 -6.19
CA ARG A 180 -11.03 13.70 -5.85
C ARG A 180 -10.70 13.32 -4.41
N VAL A 181 -9.89 14.11 -3.71
CA VAL A 181 -9.55 13.87 -2.30
C VAL A 181 -10.11 14.96 -1.40
N SER A 182 -10.36 14.62 -0.14
CA SER A 182 -10.80 15.59 0.87
C SER A 182 -10.26 15.23 2.24
N ASN A 183 -10.04 16.26 3.05
CA ASN A 183 -9.83 16.11 4.48
C ASN A 183 -11.16 15.82 5.18
N LEU A 184 -11.13 15.04 6.25
CA LEU A 184 -12.25 14.87 7.17
C LEU A 184 -12.59 16.18 7.89
N ALA A 185 -11.59 17.03 8.16
CA ALA A 185 -11.79 18.36 8.74
C ALA A 185 -12.64 19.30 7.87
N THR A 186 -12.89 18.96 6.59
CA THR A 186 -13.86 19.68 5.74
C THR A 186 -15.31 19.44 6.18
N TYR A 187 -15.58 18.33 6.85
CA TYR A 187 -16.93 17.92 7.28
C TYR A 187 -17.11 18.03 8.80
N TYR A 188 -16.01 18.16 9.55
CA TYR A 188 -16.02 18.35 10.99
C TYR A 188 -14.97 19.38 11.40
N GLU A 189 -15.42 20.55 11.88
CA GLU A 189 -14.52 21.65 12.26
C GLU A 189 -13.65 21.28 13.48
N GLY A 190 -12.38 21.70 13.46
CA GLY A 190 -11.45 21.48 14.57
C GLY A 190 -10.97 20.03 14.74
N LEU A 191 -11.17 19.16 13.74
CA LEU A 191 -10.72 17.77 13.79
C LEU A 191 -9.18 17.68 13.83
N SER A 192 -8.64 17.02 14.86
CA SER A 192 -7.21 16.74 15.03
C SER A 192 -6.88 15.26 14.87
N THR A 193 -5.61 14.95 14.61
CA THR A 193 -5.17 13.56 14.50
C THR A 193 -5.28 12.79 15.81
N GLU A 194 -5.12 13.48 16.94
CA GLU A 194 -5.22 12.95 18.29
C GLU A 194 -6.67 12.55 18.59
N LYS A 195 -7.63 13.42 18.26
CA LYS A 195 -9.06 13.11 18.43
C LYS A 195 -9.47 11.90 17.58
N VAL A 196 -9.03 11.84 16.32
CA VAL A 196 -9.34 10.69 15.45
C VAL A 196 -8.65 9.42 15.94
N THR A 197 -7.44 9.51 16.52
CA THR A 197 -6.75 8.36 17.14
C THR A 197 -7.63 7.77 18.25
N ASP A 198 -8.09 8.60 19.20
CA ASP A 198 -8.95 8.15 20.30
C ASP A 198 -10.27 7.55 19.81
N MET A 199 -10.85 8.10 18.75
CA MET A 199 -12.08 7.58 18.14
C MET A 199 -11.87 6.24 17.44
N CYS A 200 -10.79 6.08 16.68
CA CYS A 200 -10.42 4.81 16.07
C CYS A 200 -10.21 3.72 17.12
N ILE A 201 -9.59 4.06 18.26
CA ILE A 201 -9.41 3.13 19.39
C ILE A 201 -10.76 2.70 19.93
N ARG A 202 -11.67 3.64 20.20
CA ARG A 202 -13.03 3.32 20.69
C ARG A 202 -13.80 2.44 19.70
N SER A 203 -13.81 2.79 18.42
CA SER A 203 -14.47 1.99 17.38
C SER A 203 -13.87 0.59 17.25
N PHE A 204 -12.56 0.44 17.42
CA PHE A 204 -11.89 -0.85 17.41
C PHE A 204 -12.25 -1.72 18.62
N ILE A 205 -12.28 -1.13 19.82
CA ILE A 205 -12.70 -1.83 21.04
C ILE A 205 -14.13 -2.34 20.87
N ASN A 206 -15.05 -1.50 20.38
CA ASN A 206 -16.45 -1.88 20.15
C ASN A 206 -16.62 -3.04 19.15
N GLU A 207 -15.76 -3.11 18.13
CA GLU A 207 -15.85 -4.15 17.08
C GLU A 207 -15.14 -5.45 17.48
N TYR A 208 -14.06 -5.38 18.25
CA TYR A 208 -13.17 -6.52 18.53
C TYR A 208 -13.16 -6.98 19.99
N SER A 209 -13.85 -6.29 20.89
CA SER A 209 -13.98 -6.67 22.30
C SER A 209 -15.40 -6.47 22.83
N GLN A 210 -15.74 -7.20 23.89
CA GLN A 210 -16.98 -7.03 24.66
C GLN A 210 -16.74 -6.12 25.89
N ASP A 211 -15.51 -6.08 26.39
CA ASP A 211 -15.07 -5.29 27.53
C ASP A 211 -13.79 -4.52 27.15
N GLU A 212 -13.74 -3.23 27.46
CA GLU A 212 -12.57 -2.39 27.22
C GLU A 212 -11.35 -2.86 28.04
N ASN A 213 -11.58 -3.48 29.20
CA ASN A 213 -10.52 -3.99 30.08
C ASN A 213 -9.79 -5.20 29.48
N ASP A 214 -10.37 -5.86 28.47
CA ASP A 214 -9.76 -6.99 27.77
C ASP A 214 -8.82 -6.55 26.63
N VAL A 215 -8.77 -5.25 26.32
CA VAL A 215 -7.93 -4.71 25.24
C VAL A 215 -6.62 -4.16 25.80
N ILE A 216 -5.51 -4.68 25.29
CA ILE A 216 -4.19 -4.17 25.66
C ILE A 216 -3.88 -2.95 24.80
N ILE A 217 -3.65 -1.80 25.43
CA ILE A 217 -3.26 -0.55 24.77
C ILE A 217 -1.83 -0.20 25.15
N GLU A 218 -0.93 -0.16 24.17
CA GLU A 218 0.47 0.20 24.36
C GLU A 218 0.84 1.41 23.51
N LYS A 219 1.52 2.38 24.12
CA LYS A 219 2.09 3.54 23.42
C LYS A 219 3.61 3.52 23.55
N ASP A 220 4.29 3.53 22.40
CA ASP A 220 5.76 3.38 22.28
C ASP A 220 6.32 2.27 23.19
N PRO A 221 5.81 1.03 23.07
CA PRO A 221 6.24 -0.06 23.93
C PRO A 221 7.75 -0.33 23.80
N LEU A 222 8.37 -0.76 24.89
CA LEU A 222 9.83 -0.97 24.98
C LEU A 222 10.39 -1.92 23.92
N TRP A 223 9.57 -2.85 23.42
CA TRP A 223 9.99 -3.79 22.39
C TRP A 223 10.21 -3.13 21.02
N PHE A 224 9.81 -1.86 20.82
CA PHE A 224 10.17 -1.07 19.62
C PHE A 224 11.68 -0.96 19.39
N GLU A 225 12.49 -1.12 20.45
CA GLU A 225 13.95 -1.03 20.39
C GLU A 225 14.65 -2.40 20.24
N ASN A 226 13.90 -3.45 19.91
CA ASN A 226 14.46 -4.79 19.71
C ASN A 226 15.34 -4.89 18.45
N GLU A 227 16.23 -5.89 18.42
CA GLU A 227 17.20 -6.07 17.33
C GLU A 227 16.58 -6.44 15.97
N GLU A 228 15.42 -7.09 15.94
CA GLU A 228 14.74 -7.41 14.67
C GLU A 228 14.19 -6.15 14.00
N ILE A 229 13.59 -5.24 14.79
CA ILE A 229 13.11 -3.94 14.31
C ILE A 229 14.27 -3.08 13.81
N LYS A 230 15.43 -3.12 14.47
CA LYS A 230 16.64 -2.43 13.98
C LYS A 230 17.09 -2.94 12.62
N LYS A 231 17.12 -4.26 12.41
CA LYS A 231 17.44 -4.87 11.09
C LYS A 231 16.40 -4.49 10.04
N LEU A 232 15.12 -4.51 10.40
CA LEU A 232 14.04 -4.04 9.50
C LEU A 232 14.21 -2.56 9.17
N TYR A 233 14.62 -1.73 10.13
CA TYR A 233 14.91 -0.32 9.91
C TYR A 233 16.08 -0.12 8.94
N GLU A 234 17.19 -0.84 9.12
CA GLU A 234 18.32 -0.81 8.19
C GLU A 234 17.87 -1.17 6.76
N LYS A 235 17.06 -2.23 6.61
CA LYS A 235 16.44 -2.59 5.34
C LYS A 235 15.56 -1.45 4.80
N ASN A 236 14.62 -0.95 5.58
CA ASN A 236 13.63 0.04 5.14
C ASN A 236 14.25 1.41 4.83
N ALA A 237 15.37 1.76 5.48
CA ALA A 237 16.16 2.95 5.22
C ALA A 237 17.16 2.77 4.05
N SER A 238 17.52 1.53 3.71
CA SER A 238 18.51 1.25 2.66
C SER A 238 18.08 1.81 1.31
N TRP A 239 19.08 2.19 0.51
CA TRP A 239 18.84 2.65 -0.86
C TRP A 239 18.26 1.51 -1.71
N ASP A 240 18.83 0.31 -1.57
CA ASP A 240 18.41 -0.89 -2.31
C ASP A 240 16.93 -1.23 -2.12
N TRP A 241 16.39 -1.09 -0.91
CA TRP A 241 14.96 -1.32 -0.69
C TRP A 241 14.11 -0.19 -1.25
N ARG A 242 14.42 1.06 -0.92
CA ARG A 242 13.57 2.21 -1.25
C ARG A 242 13.52 2.46 -2.75
N TYR A 243 14.67 2.43 -3.39
CA TYR A 243 14.83 2.73 -4.80
C TYR A 243 14.77 1.44 -5.63
N GLY A 244 15.38 0.35 -5.16
CA GLY A 244 15.54 -0.86 -5.97
C GLY A 244 16.73 -0.73 -6.92
N ARG A 245 16.94 -1.77 -7.72
CA ARG A 245 17.92 -1.72 -8.81
C ARG A 245 17.30 -1.07 -10.04
N VAL A 246 18.10 -0.33 -10.79
CA VAL A 246 17.74 0.17 -12.14
C VAL A 246 18.70 -0.45 -13.16
N PRO A 247 18.48 -1.71 -13.58
CA PRO A 247 19.24 -2.25 -14.69
C PRO A 247 18.99 -1.45 -15.97
N GLU A 248 19.99 -1.38 -16.84
CA GLU A 248 19.73 -1.07 -18.24
C GLU A 248 18.97 -2.24 -18.85
N PHE A 249 17.79 -1.97 -19.40
CA PHE A 249 16.94 -2.98 -20.01
C PHE A 249 16.86 -2.79 -21.52
N GLN A 250 16.91 -3.89 -22.25
CA GLN A 250 16.81 -3.90 -23.70
C GLN A 250 15.37 -3.67 -24.19
N VAL A 251 14.39 -4.22 -23.47
CA VAL A 251 12.97 -4.11 -23.84
C VAL A 251 12.15 -3.71 -22.62
N VAL A 252 11.23 -2.77 -22.83
CA VAL A 252 10.23 -2.36 -21.84
C VAL A 252 8.85 -2.45 -22.50
N LEU A 253 7.98 -3.27 -21.92
CA LEU A 253 6.57 -3.40 -22.32
C LEU A 253 5.71 -2.80 -21.21
N GLU A 254 4.76 -1.94 -21.56
CA GLU A 254 3.87 -1.31 -20.58
C GLU A 254 2.41 -1.29 -21.04
N THR A 255 1.49 -1.42 -20.09
CA THR A 255 0.05 -1.28 -20.31
C THR A 255 -0.69 -0.96 -19.02
N ARG A 256 -1.92 -0.46 -19.15
CA ARG A 256 -2.86 -0.27 -18.05
C ARG A 256 -4.03 -1.24 -18.18
N LEU A 257 -4.19 -2.08 -17.17
CA LEU A 257 -5.27 -3.06 -17.04
C LEU A 257 -6.27 -2.58 -15.97
N SER A 258 -7.42 -3.25 -15.89
CA SER A 258 -8.50 -2.89 -14.96
C SER A 258 -8.04 -2.89 -13.49
N TRP A 259 -7.09 -3.75 -13.16
CA TRP A 259 -6.54 -3.93 -11.83
C TRP A 259 -5.27 -3.12 -11.54
N GLY A 260 -4.67 -2.48 -12.55
CA GLY A 260 -3.47 -1.69 -12.36
C GLY A 260 -2.64 -1.52 -13.63
N GLU A 261 -1.64 -0.67 -13.53
CA GLU A 261 -0.58 -0.56 -14.51
C GLU A 261 0.48 -1.66 -14.31
N ILE A 262 1.02 -2.19 -15.40
CA ILE A 262 2.13 -3.13 -15.38
C ILE A 262 3.21 -2.69 -16.38
N GLN A 263 4.47 -2.76 -15.94
CA GLN A 263 5.66 -2.54 -16.76
C GLN A 263 6.56 -3.76 -16.64
N ILE A 264 6.86 -4.40 -17.77
CA ILE A 264 7.72 -5.58 -17.87
C ILE A 264 9.02 -5.16 -18.52
N HIS A 265 10.10 -5.20 -17.74
CA HIS A 265 11.45 -4.88 -18.17
C HIS A 265 12.22 -6.17 -18.41
N LEU A 266 12.78 -6.34 -19.60
CA LEU A 266 13.41 -7.58 -20.05
C LEU A 266 14.86 -7.34 -20.46
N ASN A 267 15.74 -8.23 -20.01
CA ASN A 267 17.10 -8.37 -20.48
C ASN A 267 17.32 -9.76 -21.05
N MET A 268 17.89 -9.82 -22.24
CA MET A 268 17.94 -11.03 -23.05
C MET A 268 19.34 -11.33 -23.57
N LYS A 269 19.60 -12.61 -23.82
CA LYS A 269 20.79 -13.08 -24.54
C LYS A 269 20.36 -14.13 -25.54
N ASN A 270 20.69 -13.94 -26.81
CA ASN A 270 20.30 -14.82 -27.93
C ASN A 270 18.77 -15.03 -27.99
N ALA A 271 18.00 -13.94 -27.85
CA ALA A 271 16.52 -13.94 -27.79
C ALA A 271 15.91 -14.78 -26.65
N ILE A 272 16.70 -15.16 -25.64
CA ILE A 272 16.24 -15.83 -24.42
C ILE A 272 16.28 -14.83 -23.28
N ILE A 273 15.16 -14.70 -22.57
CA ILE A 273 15.00 -13.82 -21.42
C ILE A 273 15.86 -14.34 -20.25
N LYS A 274 16.71 -13.48 -19.71
CA LYS A 274 17.64 -13.80 -18.62
C LYS A 274 17.31 -13.08 -17.32
N GLU A 275 16.80 -11.86 -17.42
CA GLU A 275 16.42 -11.06 -16.28
C GLU A 275 15.12 -10.33 -16.58
N VAL A 276 14.27 -10.25 -15.56
CA VAL A 276 12.93 -9.68 -15.64
C VAL A 276 12.69 -8.86 -14.38
N ILE A 277 12.34 -7.60 -14.55
CA ILE A 277 11.82 -6.77 -13.47
C ILE A 277 10.42 -6.30 -13.86
N ILE A 278 9.48 -6.41 -12.93
CA ILE A 278 8.12 -5.96 -13.13
C ILE A 278 7.80 -4.86 -12.13
N TYR A 279 7.33 -3.73 -12.66
CA TYR A 279 6.79 -2.65 -11.85
C TYR A 279 5.28 -2.54 -12.02
N SER A 280 4.56 -2.25 -10.95
CA SER A 280 3.11 -2.15 -10.96
C SER A 280 2.54 -1.32 -9.80
N ASP A 281 1.38 -0.70 -10.02
CA ASP A 281 0.52 -0.11 -8.97
C ASP A 281 -0.58 -1.09 -8.48
N CYS A 282 -0.50 -2.37 -8.87
CA CYS A 282 -1.41 -3.43 -8.45
C CYS A 282 -1.41 -3.60 -6.93
N LEU A 283 -2.60 -3.84 -6.35
CA LEU A 283 -2.76 -4.11 -4.92
C LEU A 283 -2.26 -5.50 -4.51
N ASP A 284 -2.35 -6.50 -5.40
CA ASP A 284 -1.85 -7.85 -5.15
C ASP A 284 -0.34 -7.92 -5.47
N GLN A 285 0.48 -7.60 -4.48
CA GLN A 285 1.94 -7.60 -4.61
C GLN A 285 2.52 -9.01 -4.86
N GLU A 286 1.90 -10.05 -4.31
CA GLU A 286 2.39 -11.42 -4.42
C GLU A 286 2.23 -11.92 -5.86
N PHE A 287 1.14 -11.53 -6.51
CA PHE A 287 0.97 -11.76 -7.94
C PHE A 287 2.15 -11.22 -8.74
N ILE A 288 2.51 -9.95 -8.49
CA ILE A 288 3.57 -9.25 -9.23
C ILE A 288 4.94 -9.89 -8.95
N ASP A 289 5.19 -10.33 -7.72
CA ASP A 289 6.44 -11.02 -7.34
C ASP A 289 6.62 -12.38 -8.04
N ASP A 290 5.53 -13.06 -8.38
CA ASP A 290 5.58 -14.39 -9.01
C ASP A 290 5.73 -14.32 -10.54
N LEU A 291 5.27 -13.26 -11.18
CA LEU A 291 5.29 -13.10 -12.64
C LEU A 291 6.69 -13.25 -13.28
N PRO A 292 7.79 -12.67 -12.75
CA PRO A 292 9.12 -12.77 -13.36
C PRO A 292 9.56 -14.22 -13.63
N LYS A 293 9.18 -15.15 -12.74
CA LYS A 293 9.55 -16.58 -12.84
C LYS A 293 8.98 -17.25 -14.09
N LEU A 294 7.88 -16.72 -14.65
CA LEU A 294 7.23 -17.26 -15.83
C LEU A 294 7.95 -16.89 -17.13
N PHE A 295 8.63 -15.74 -17.13
CA PHE A 295 9.30 -15.17 -18.29
C PHE A 295 10.78 -15.59 -18.39
N ILE A 296 11.46 -15.77 -17.25
CA ILE A 296 12.88 -16.15 -17.24
C ILE A 296 13.09 -17.49 -17.95
N GLY A 297 14.06 -17.53 -18.86
CA GLY A 297 14.41 -18.70 -19.66
C GLY A 297 13.54 -18.91 -20.90
N GLN A 298 12.46 -18.14 -21.07
CA GLN A 298 11.62 -18.22 -22.27
C GLN A 298 12.26 -17.49 -23.46
N LYS A 299 11.85 -17.89 -24.66
CA LYS A 299 12.14 -17.11 -25.88
C LYS A 299 11.30 -15.83 -25.85
N TYR A 300 11.87 -14.73 -26.31
CA TYR A 300 11.12 -13.50 -26.54
C TYR A 300 10.25 -13.65 -27.79
N ASN A 301 9.03 -14.14 -27.56
CA ASN A 301 8.00 -14.34 -28.57
C ASN A 301 6.63 -14.24 -27.90
N SER A 302 5.76 -13.42 -28.48
CA SER A 302 4.46 -13.07 -27.91
C SER A 302 3.57 -14.28 -27.58
N GLU A 303 3.42 -15.24 -28.49
CA GLU A 303 2.63 -16.47 -28.30
C GLU A 303 3.19 -17.35 -27.16
N ILE A 304 4.51 -17.60 -27.16
CA ILE A 304 5.16 -18.41 -26.11
C ILE A 304 4.94 -17.81 -24.72
N LEU A 305 5.06 -16.47 -24.60
CA LEU A 305 4.87 -15.80 -23.32
C LEU A 305 3.40 -15.82 -22.88
N ALA A 306 2.46 -15.62 -23.80
CA ALA A 306 1.04 -15.72 -23.52
C ALA A 306 0.65 -17.14 -23.05
N ASP A 307 1.13 -18.18 -23.74
CA ASP A 307 0.89 -19.57 -23.35
C ASP A 307 1.43 -19.90 -21.96
N LYS A 308 2.60 -19.34 -21.58
CA LYS A 308 3.15 -19.52 -20.23
C LYS A 308 2.30 -18.89 -19.15
N LEU A 309 1.66 -17.75 -19.42
CA LEU A 309 0.73 -17.11 -18.50
C LEU A 309 -0.55 -17.94 -18.37
N ARG A 310 -1.15 -18.36 -19.49
CA ARG A 310 -2.39 -19.16 -19.52
C ARG A 310 -2.21 -20.55 -18.88
N GLY A 311 -1.06 -21.17 -19.10
CA GLY A 311 -0.72 -22.49 -18.56
C GLY A 311 -0.36 -22.49 -17.08
N ASN A 312 -0.27 -21.34 -16.41
CA ASN A 312 0.09 -21.28 -15.01
C ASN A 312 -1.11 -21.62 -14.10
N THR A 313 -1.05 -22.80 -13.47
CA THR A 313 -2.06 -23.27 -12.52
C THR A 313 -1.67 -23.06 -11.06
N ALA A 314 -0.50 -22.49 -10.78
CA ALA A 314 0.03 -22.34 -9.42
C ALA A 314 -0.77 -21.31 -8.59
N ILE A 315 -1.55 -20.43 -9.25
CA ILE A 315 -2.33 -19.40 -8.56
C ILE A 315 -3.75 -19.28 -9.13
N PRO A 316 -4.66 -20.22 -8.80
CA PRO A 316 -6.01 -20.26 -9.39
C PRO A 316 -6.83 -18.98 -9.17
N SER A 317 -6.63 -18.29 -8.04
CA SER A 317 -7.33 -17.04 -7.70
C SER A 317 -6.95 -15.86 -8.61
N ARG A 318 -5.85 -15.96 -9.36
CA ARG A 318 -5.30 -14.88 -10.20
C ARG A 318 -5.43 -15.17 -11.70
N LYS A 319 -6.19 -16.20 -12.08
CA LYS A 319 -6.34 -16.64 -13.48
C LYS A 319 -6.76 -15.51 -14.43
N ASN A 320 -7.72 -14.68 -14.04
CA ASN A 320 -8.18 -13.58 -14.87
C ASN A 320 -7.08 -12.52 -15.09
N MET A 321 -6.28 -12.22 -14.07
CA MET A 321 -5.16 -11.28 -14.21
C MET A 321 -4.06 -11.85 -15.12
N LEU A 322 -3.81 -13.16 -15.08
CA LEU A 322 -2.90 -13.83 -16.00
C LEU A 322 -3.42 -13.75 -17.44
N GLU A 323 -4.72 -13.98 -17.65
CA GLU A 323 -5.35 -13.89 -18.97
C GLU A 323 -5.27 -12.46 -19.53
N ASP A 324 -5.59 -11.44 -18.73
CA ASP A 324 -5.48 -10.04 -19.12
C ASP A 324 -4.08 -9.68 -19.67
N ILE A 325 -3.02 -10.21 -19.02
CA ILE A 325 -1.63 -10.01 -19.46
C ILE A 325 -1.35 -10.84 -20.72
N ALA A 326 -1.84 -12.08 -20.79
CA ALA A 326 -1.62 -12.98 -21.92
C ALA A 326 -2.22 -12.41 -23.21
N GLU A 327 -3.50 -12.02 -23.18
CA GLU A 327 -4.17 -11.36 -24.31
C GLU A 327 -3.44 -10.10 -24.74
N TRP A 328 -2.99 -9.29 -23.80
CA TRP A 328 -2.24 -8.07 -24.11
C TRP A 328 -0.89 -8.36 -24.78
N ILE A 329 -0.11 -9.32 -24.27
CA ILE A 329 1.20 -9.68 -24.83
C ILE A 329 1.05 -10.31 -26.21
N GLU A 330 0.08 -11.21 -26.40
CA GLU A 330 -0.20 -11.87 -27.67
C GLU A 330 -0.48 -10.85 -28.78
N ASN A 331 -1.26 -9.81 -28.47
CA ASN A 331 -1.58 -8.72 -29.39
C ASN A 331 -0.37 -7.86 -29.81
N LYS A 332 0.81 -8.00 -29.17
CA LYS A 332 2.03 -7.27 -29.55
C LYS A 332 2.76 -7.90 -30.75
N MET A 333 2.53 -9.18 -31.05
CA MET A 333 3.03 -9.89 -32.25
C MET A 333 4.55 -9.76 -32.53
N PHE A 334 5.37 -9.78 -31.48
CA PHE A 334 6.84 -9.86 -31.60
C PHE A 334 7.37 -11.29 -31.53
#